data_AF-A0A957ZDB4-F1
#
_entry.id   AF-A0A957ZDB4-F1
#
_cell.length_a   1.000
_cell.length_b   1.000
_cell.length_c   1.000
_cell.angle_alpha   90.00
_cell.angle_beta   90.00
_cell.angle_gamma   90.00
#
_symmetry.space_group_name_H-M   'P 1'
#
loop_
_entity.id
_entity.type
_entity.pdbx_description
1 polymer ?
#
loop_
_entity_poly.entity_id
_entity_poly.type
_entity_poly.pdbx_seq_one_letter_code
_entity_poly.pdbx_strand_id
1 'polypeptide(L)'
;MPRQIQSQSYNLIAIVVLLLGTMGVYMPRLPMLANAQGSSISHAHNIYVADLDFWRRTDRERTVASTASFALDSDLSQIPLEVGSWVGEEVPETNQEVQILLEPEQYVRRLYHNQDGQYIWLTLIGGRSSQPFHPPDICYDADGWQSNFGSTVFHLPNQGELYALWLDARKPSLTQNGFDEHIVSYFYLFPNRDRMLSDGIVLFKLTSGRFGSPEESLQVHEDFITQFFSGT
;
A
#
# COMPACT_ATOMS: atom_id res chain seq x y z
N MET A 1 9.84 -43.94 56.24
CA MET A 1 9.62 -42.62 55.62
C MET A 1 10.79 -42.29 54.71
N PRO A 2 10.64 -42.47 53.38
CA PRO A 2 11.22 -41.49 52.44
C PRO A 2 10.38 -41.33 51.16
N ARG A 3 9.89 -40.12 50.87
CA ARG A 3 9.40 -39.72 49.53
C ARG A 3 9.27 -38.20 49.46
N GLN A 4 10.40 -37.49 49.48
CA GLN A 4 10.40 -36.02 49.34
C GLN A 4 11.50 -35.48 48.40
N ILE A 5 12.21 -36.37 47.69
CA ILE A 5 13.32 -35.97 46.79
C ILE A 5 12.84 -35.86 45.33
N GLN A 6 11.71 -36.49 44.97
CA GLN A 6 11.31 -36.65 43.56
C GLN A 6 10.59 -35.43 42.96
N SER A 7 10.05 -34.49 43.77
CA SER A 7 9.31 -33.32 43.24
C SER A 7 10.20 -32.13 42.87
N GLN A 8 11.42 -32.04 43.42
CA GLN A 8 12.30 -30.88 43.15
C GLN A 8 12.97 -30.94 41.78
N SER A 9 13.24 -32.14 41.27
CA SER A 9 13.86 -32.34 39.96
C SER A 9 12.94 -31.98 38.79
N TYR A 10 11.63 -32.22 38.90
CA TYR A 10 10.68 -31.86 37.85
C TYR A 10 10.50 -30.35 37.70
N ASN A 11 10.50 -29.62 38.81
CA ASN A 11 10.38 -28.15 38.79
C ASN A 11 11.62 -27.50 38.16
N LEU A 12 12.82 -28.03 38.43
CA LEU A 12 14.05 -27.51 37.84
C LEU A 12 14.08 -27.71 36.31
N ILE A 13 13.65 -28.88 35.83
CA ILE A 13 13.58 -29.17 34.40
C ILE A 13 12.57 -28.25 33.71
N ALA A 14 11.38 -28.06 34.29
CA ALA A 14 10.37 -27.17 33.72
C ALA A 14 10.85 -25.71 33.59
N ILE A 15 11.57 -25.20 34.60
CA ILE A 15 12.15 -23.86 34.57
C ILE A 15 13.22 -23.75 33.48
N VAL A 16 14.09 -24.75 33.33
CA VAL A 16 15.13 -24.75 32.29
C VAL A 16 14.52 -24.78 30.89
N VAL A 17 13.48 -25.59 30.66
CA VAL A 17 12.79 -25.62 29.35
C VAL A 17 12.12 -24.29 29.04
N LEU A 18 11.48 -23.64 30.02
CA LEU A 18 10.87 -22.32 29.86
C LEU A 18 11.91 -21.23 29.55
N LEU A 19 13.06 -21.25 30.23
CA LEU A 19 14.15 -20.32 29.96
C LEU A 19 14.76 -20.53 28.57
N LEU A 20 14.96 -21.78 28.14
CA LEU A 20 15.47 -22.07 26.80
C LEU A 20 14.45 -21.69 25.71
N GLY A 21 13.16 -21.93 25.94
CA GLY A 21 12.10 -21.53 25.00
C GLY A 21 11.99 -20.02 24.84
N THR A 22 12.04 -19.27 25.95
CA THR A 22 12.03 -17.79 25.90
C THR A 22 13.29 -17.24 25.23
N MET A 23 14.47 -17.81 25.49
CA MET A 23 15.71 -17.38 24.84
C MET A 23 15.70 -17.62 23.33
N GLY A 24 15.02 -18.66 22.84
CA GLY A 24 14.84 -18.91 21.40
C GLY A 24 13.88 -17.93 20.72
N VAL A 25 12.82 -17.50 21.41
CA VAL A 25 11.84 -16.52 20.88
C VAL A 25 12.42 -15.10 20.86
N TYR A 26 13.20 -14.73 21.87
CA TYR A 26 13.78 -13.40 22.00
C TYR A 26 15.24 -13.30 21.54
N MET A 27 15.80 -14.35 20.94
CA MET A 27 17.13 -14.24 20.34
C MET A 27 17.04 -13.28 19.15
N PRO A 28 17.76 -12.15 19.16
CA PRO A 28 17.83 -11.29 17.99
C PRO A 28 18.39 -12.13 16.83
N ARG A 29 17.66 -12.20 15.72
CA ARG A 29 18.20 -12.78 14.49
C ARG A 29 19.39 -11.92 14.09
N LEU A 30 20.60 -12.38 14.40
CA LEU A 30 21.82 -11.76 13.93
C LEU A 30 21.73 -11.71 12.40
N PRO A 31 21.76 -10.52 11.78
CA PRO A 31 21.77 -10.43 10.34
C PRO A 31 23.05 -11.15 9.87
N MET A 32 22.86 -12.20 9.08
CA MET A 32 23.95 -12.86 8.40
C MET A 32 24.57 -11.79 7.48
N LEU A 33 25.75 -11.29 7.85
CA LEU A 33 26.54 -10.37 7.03
C LEU A 33 26.96 -11.14 5.77
N ALA A 34 26.06 -11.19 4.80
CA ALA A 34 26.37 -11.59 3.44
C ALA A 34 27.25 -10.49 2.85
N ASN A 35 28.44 -10.90 2.41
CA ASN A 35 29.45 -10.07 1.77
C ASN A 35 28.85 -9.00 0.86
N ALA A 36 29.14 -7.73 1.18
CA ALA A 36 29.04 -6.63 0.24
C ALA A 36 30.14 -6.79 -0.82
N GLN A 37 29.86 -7.61 -1.83
CA GLN A 37 30.56 -7.56 -3.11
C GLN A 37 29.60 -6.97 -4.12
N GLY A 38 30.08 -5.91 -4.77
CA GLY A 38 29.28 -4.99 -5.56
C GLY A 38 28.37 -5.68 -6.57
N SER A 39 27.11 -5.33 -6.51
CA SER A 39 26.18 -5.53 -7.61
C SER A 39 26.05 -4.20 -8.33
N SER A 40 26.49 -4.21 -9.58
CA SER A 40 25.99 -3.37 -10.67
C SER A 40 24.53 -2.95 -10.45
N ILE A 41 24.16 -1.76 -10.92
CA ILE A 41 22.78 -1.30 -11.08
C ILE A 41 22.06 -2.30 -12.01
N SER A 42 21.63 -3.42 -11.44
CA SER A 42 20.52 -4.19 -11.92
C SER A 42 19.32 -3.31 -11.63
N HIS A 43 18.46 -3.08 -12.64
CA HIS A 43 17.12 -2.59 -12.39
C HIS A 43 16.41 -3.67 -11.57
N ALA A 44 16.66 -3.69 -10.25
CA ALA A 44 16.08 -4.64 -9.35
C ALA A 44 14.60 -4.28 -9.26
N HIS A 45 13.80 -4.97 -10.05
CA HIS A 45 12.36 -4.88 -9.96
C HIS A 45 11.94 -5.32 -8.56
N ASN A 46 11.26 -4.44 -7.84
CA ASN A 46 10.64 -4.77 -6.56
C ASN A 46 9.41 -5.63 -6.85
N ILE A 47 9.27 -6.78 -6.18
CA ILE A 47 8.12 -7.67 -6.39
C ILE A 47 7.12 -7.47 -5.26
N TYR A 48 5.86 -7.28 -5.63
CA TYR A 48 4.75 -7.12 -4.69
C TYR A 48 3.61 -8.09 -5.02
N VAL A 49 2.79 -8.36 -4.02
CA VAL A 49 1.45 -8.92 -4.21
C VAL A 49 0.46 -7.77 -4.15
N ALA A 50 -0.32 -7.59 -5.21
CA ALA A 50 -1.40 -6.61 -5.29
C ALA A 50 -2.76 -7.33 -5.09
N ASP A 51 -3.65 -6.75 -4.28
CA ASP A 51 -5.00 -7.26 -4.06
C ASP A 51 -6.00 -6.13 -3.74
N LEU A 52 -7.30 -6.43 -3.78
CA LEU A 52 -8.40 -5.48 -3.56
C LEU A 52 -8.84 -5.36 -2.09
N ASP A 53 -8.48 -6.34 -1.26
CA ASP A 53 -8.88 -6.43 0.15
C ASP A 53 -7.63 -6.62 0.99
N PHE A 54 -7.48 -5.85 2.08
CA PHE A 54 -6.29 -5.94 2.91
C PHE A 54 -6.31 -7.18 3.83
N TRP A 55 -7.50 -7.64 4.22
CA TRP A 55 -7.74 -8.72 5.18
C TRP A 55 -7.91 -10.09 4.49
N ARG A 56 -8.70 -10.14 3.42
CA ARG A 56 -8.98 -11.37 2.67
C ARG A 56 -8.14 -11.43 1.41
N ARG A 57 -7.81 -12.66 0.99
CA ARG A 57 -7.30 -12.90 -0.37
C ARG A 57 -8.48 -12.97 -1.33
N THR A 58 -8.39 -12.27 -2.43
CA THR A 58 -9.38 -12.36 -3.51
C THR A 58 -8.86 -13.23 -4.67
N ASP A 59 -9.74 -13.62 -5.59
CA ASP A 59 -9.38 -14.26 -6.85
C ASP A 59 -8.63 -13.33 -7.83
N ARG A 60 -8.54 -12.05 -7.46
CA ARG A 60 -7.87 -10.97 -8.20
C ARG A 60 -6.49 -10.62 -7.62
N GLU A 61 -6.00 -11.40 -6.65
CA GLU A 61 -4.61 -11.30 -6.18
C GLU A 61 -3.65 -11.52 -7.37
N ARG A 62 -2.69 -10.61 -7.55
CA ARG A 62 -1.68 -10.67 -8.63
C ARG A 62 -0.29 -10.37 -8.07
N THR A 63 0.72 -11.04 -8.60
CA THR A 63 2.12 -10.67 -8.35
C THR A 63 2.52 -9.65 -9.42
N VAL A 64 3.07 -8.51 -9.01
CA VAL A 64 3.49 -7.42 -9.91
C VAL A 64 4.92 -7.03 -9.62
N ALA A 65 5.66 -6.66 -10.67
CA ALA A 65 6.98 -6.05 -10.57
C ALA A 65 6.83 -4.52 -10.55
N SER A 66 7.71 -3.83 -9.83
CA SER A 66 7.75 -2.37 -9.81
C SER A 66 9.15 -1.79 -9.95
N THR A 67 9.23 -0.65 -10.63
CA THR A 67 10.44 0.18 -10.78
C THR A 67 10.75 1.01 -9.53
N ALA A 68 9.78 1.17 -8.62
CA ALA A 68 9.93 1.90 -7.37
C ALA A 68 9.72 0.97 -6.15
N SER A 69 10.23 1.39 -4.99
CA SER A 69 10.05 0.63 -3.75
C SER A 69 8.83 1.15 -2.98
N PHE A 70 7.83 0.30 -2.86
CA PHE A 70 6.63 0.47 -2.02
C PHE A 70 6.68 -0.39 -0.75
N ALA A 71 7.86 -0.89 -0.37
CA ALA A 71 8.00 -1.62 0.89
C ALA A 71 7.93 -0.62 2.06
N LEU A 72 7.26 -0.98 3.14
CA LEU A 72 7.14 -0.09 4.30
C LEU A 72 8.46 0.10 5.07
N ASP A 73 9.44 -0.78 4.85
CA ASP A 73 10.82 -0.61 5.34
C ASP A 73 11.63 0.40 4.52
N SER A 74 11.12 0.77 3.34
CA SER A 74 11.66 1.86 2.53
C SER A 74 10.96 3.17 2.90
N ASP A 75 11.64 4.30 2.67
CA ASP A 75 11.03 5.62 2.77
C ASP A 75 10.16 5.87 1.53
N LEU A 76 8.83 5.88 1.71
CA LEU A 76 7.86 6.10 0.63
C LEU A 76 7.98 7.51 0.03
N SER A 77 8.61 8.47 0.72
CA SER A 77 8.91 9.78 0.12
C SER A 77 10.03 9.71 -0.94
N GLN A 78 10.71 8.58 -1.08
CA GLN A 78 11.70 8.36 -2.15
C GLN A 78 11.08 7.90 -3.47
N ILE A 79 9.74 7.76 -3.55
CA ILE A 79 9.09 7.56 -4.85
C ILE A 79 9.51 8.72 -5.78
N PRO A 80 9.73 8.51 -7.09
CA PRO A 80 10.19 9.60 -7.97
C PRO A 80 9.12 10.69 -8.17
N LEU A 81 9.54 11.95 -8.26
CA LEU A 81 8.69 13.05 -8.73
C LEU A 81 8.58 13.08 -10.26
N GLU A 82 9.50 12.45 -10.97
CA GLU A 82 9.43 12.29 -12.42
C GLU A 82 9.21 10.82 -12.77
N VAL A 83 8.09 10.53 -13.44
CA VAL A 83 7.63 9.17 -13.70
C VAL A 83 7.09 9.11 -15.12
N GLY A 84 7.89 8.59 -16.06
CA GLY A 84 7.55 8.64 -17.48
C GLY A 84 7.37 10.09 -17.95
N SER A 85 6.19 10.42 -18.48
CA SER A 85 5.81 11.79 -18.88
C SER A 85 5.18 12.63 -17.75
N TRP A 86 5.06 12.08 -16.54
CA TRP A 86 4.43 12.73 -15.41
C TRP A 86 5.47 13.45 -14.54
N VAL A 87 5.15 14.69 -14.18
CA VAL A 87 5.98 15.53 -13.30
C VAL A 87 5.17 15.87 -12.05
N GLY A 88 5.72 15.54 -10.89
CA GLY A 88 5.08 15.62 -9.60
C GLY A 88 5.62 16.72 -8.71
N GLU A 89 4.77 17.16 -7.80
CA GLU A 89 5.11 18.00 -6.66
C GLU A 89 4.62 17.39 -5.34
N GLU A 90 5.33 17.68 -4.26
CA GLU A 90 4.89 17.31 -2.92
C GLU A 90 3.70 18.17 -2.52
N VAL A 91 2.64 17.51 -2.03
CA VAL A 91 1.46 18.20 -1.52
C VAL A 91 1.36 17.91 -0.02
N PRO A 92 1.56 18.92 0.86
CA PRO A 92 1.47 18.69 2.29
C PRO A 92 0.07 18.22 2.66
N GLU A 93 -0.01 17.21 3.51
CA GLU A 93 -1.30 16.79 4.08
C GLU A 93 -1.71 17.77 5.18
N THR A 94 -2.69 18.60 4.88
CA THR A 94 -3.21 19.61 5.80
C THR A 94 -4.43 19.14 6.58
N ASN A 95 -5.03 18.01 6.22
CA ASN A 95 -6.17 17.44 6.91
C ASN A 95 -5.69 16.61 8.11
N GLN A 96 -5.75 17.23 9.30
CA GLN A 96 -5.39 16.59 10.56
C GLN A 96 -6.29 15.41 10.91
N GLU A 97 -7.55 15.40 10.46
CA GLU A 97 -8.47 14.28 10.74
C GLU A 97 -8.01 13.01 10.02
N VAL A 98 -7.48 13.13 8.80
CA VAL A 98 -6.90 11.98 8.07
C VAL A 98 -5.72 11.38 8.84
N GLN A 99 -4.83 12.22 9.38
CA GLN A 99 -3.68 11.74 10.16
C GLN A 99 -4.10 11.10 11.48
N ILE A 100 -5.06 11.71 12.19
CA ILE A 100 -5.54 11.23 13.51
C ILE A 100 -6.36 9.94 13.35
N LEU A 101 -7.20 9.84 12.32
CA LEU A 101 -8.08 8.68 12.16
C LEU A 101 -7.33 7.47 11.60
N LEU A 102 -6.43 7.68 10.65
CA LEU A 102 -5.72 6.60 9.98
C LEU A 102 -4.47 6.14 10.75
N GLU A 103 -3.83 7.04 11.51
CA GLU A 103 -2.55 6.80 12.21
C GLU A 103 -1.53 6.01 11.36
N PRO A 104 -1.19 6.47 10.14
CA PRO A 104 -0.29 5.73 9.28
C PRO A 104 1.15 5.79 9.79
N GLU A 105 1.92 4.74 9.53
CA GLU A 105 3.37 4.77 9.76
C GLU A 105 4.07 5.67 8.73
N GLN A 106 3.58 5.65 7.49
CA GLN A 106 4.05 6.52 6.42
C GLN A 106 2.87 7.03 5.59
N TYR A 107 2.90 8.33 5.26
CA TYR A 107 1.89 8.98 4.45
C TYR A 107 2.57 9.86 3.40
N VAL A 108 2.30 9.61 2.12
CA VAL A 108 2.80 10.42 1.01
C VAL A 108 1.63 10.88 0.18
N ARG A 109 1.62 12.17 -0.17
CA ARG A 109 0.65 12.75 -1.08
C ARG A 109 1.34 13.67 -2.07
N ARG A 110 1.09 13.43 -3.35
CA ARG A 110 1.71 14.16 -4.45
C ARG A 110 0.74 14.43 -5.55
N LEU A 111 0.91 15.56 -6.23
CA LEU A 111 0.16 15.91 -7.42
C LEU A 111 1.08 15.77 -8.63
N TYR A 112 0.71 14.91 -9.57
CA TYR A 112 1.41 14.72 -10.82
C TYR A 112 0.62 15.34 -11.96
N HIS A 113 1.33 15.94 -12.91
CA HIS A 113 0.80 16.49 -14.15
C HIS A 113 1.46 15.83 -15.35
N ASN A 114 0.71 15.62 -16.43
CA ASN A 114 1.28 15.23 -17.72
C ASN A 114 1.23 16.38 -18.74
N GLN A 115 1.76 16.13 -19.94
CA GLN A 115 1.84 17.14 -21.01
C GLN A 115 0.48 17.51 -21.61
N ASP A 116 -0.54 16.66 -21.44
CA ASP A 116 -1.90 16.89 -21.92
C ASP A 116 -2.73 17.74 -20.95
N GLY A 117 -2.13 18.21 -19.85
CA GLY A 117 -2.79 19.03 -18.82
C GLY A 117 -3.66 18.21 -17.86
N GLN A 118 -3.59 16.88 -17.92
CA GLN A 118 -4.23 16.01 -16.95
C GLN A 118 -3.41 15.99 -15.66
N TYR A 119 -4.06 15.60 -14.57
CA TYR A 119 -3.43 15.53 -13.26
C TYR A 119 -3.93 14.33 -12.45
N ILE A 120 -3.09 13.84 -11.54
CA ILE A 120 -3.40 12.77 -10.60
C ILE A 120 -2.79 13.10 -9.24
N TRP A 121 -3.59 12.98 -8.18
CA TRP A 121 -3.10 12.83 -6.83
C TRP A 121 -2.73 11.38 -6.54
N LEU A 122 -1.45 11.12 -6.31
CA LEU A 122 -0.98 9.88 -5.72
C LEU A 122 -1.03 10.02 -4.20
N THR A 123 -1.71 9.08 -3.54
CA THR A 123 -1.71 8.93 -2.08
C THR A 123 -1.21 7.54 -1.73
N LEU A 124 -0.14 7.47 -0.93
CA LEU A 124 0.39 6.23 -0.37
C LEU A 124 0.19 6.25 1.13
N ILE A 125 -0.46 5.20 1.65
CA ILE A 125 -0.71 5.04 3.08
C ILE A 125 -0.11 3.72 3.51
N GLY A 126 0.95 3.78 4.31
CA GLY A 126 1.70 2.63 4.80
C GLY A 126 1.47 2.38 6.28
N GLY A 127 1.33 1.11 6.68
CA GLY A 127 1.19 0.75 8.10
C GLY A 127 1.25 -0.75 8.36
N ARG A 128 1.55 -1.11 9.62
CA ARG A 128 1.49 -2.49 10.14
C ARG A 128 0.29 -2.74 11.06
N SER A 129 -0.55 -1.74 11.27
CA SER A 129 -1.86 -1.89 11.91
C SER A 129 -2.96 -1.94 10.85
N SER A 130 -4.13 -2.50 11.18
CA SER A 130 -5.27 -2.52 10.27
C SER A 130 -6.06 -1.21 10.22
N GLN A 131 -5.80 -0.30 11.17
CA GLN A 131 -6.54 0.95 11.36
C GLN A 131 -6.55 1.89 10.14
N PRO A 132 -5.45 2.05 9.36
CA PRO A 132 -5.44 2.91 8.19
C PRO A 132 -6.21 2.33 7.00
N PHE A 133 -6.51 1.04 7.04
CA PHE A 133 -7.00 0.30 5.87
C PHE A 133 -8.51 0.12 5.96
N HIS A 134 -9.22 1.03 5.30
CA HIS A 134 -10.63 0.87 5.01
C HIS A 134 -10.95 1.36 3.59
N PRO A 135 -12.00 0.80 2.97
CA PRO A 135 -12.51 1.29 1.70
C PRO A 135 -12.77 2.82 1.73
N PRO A 136 -12.26 3.60 0.74
CA PRO A 136 -12.43 5.05 0.70
C PRO A 136 -13.89 5.53 0.60
N ASP A 137 -14.82 4.69 0.14
CA ASP A 137 -16.25 4.99 0.07
C ASP A 137 -16.81 5.45 1.42
N ILE A 138 -16.31 4.92 2.54
CA ILE A 138 -16.69 5.34 3.90
C ILE A 138 -16.42 6.83 4.11
N CYS A 139 -15.23 7.31 3.74
CA CYS A 139 -14.88 8.73 3.90
C CYS A 139 -15.67 9.62 2.95
N TYR A 140 -15.90 9.15 1.71
CA TYR A 140 -16.68 9.90 0.73
C TYR A 140 -18.14 10.03 1.18
N ASP A 141 -18.78 8.97 1.66
CA ASP A 141 -20.15 9.00 2.18
C ASP A 141 -20.24 9.89 3.43
N ALA A 142 -19.29 9.77 4.37
CA ALA A 142 -19.23 10.60 5.57
C ALA A 142 -19.09 12.10 5.26
N ASP A 143 -18.37 12.46 4.19
CA ASP A 143 -18.23 13.83 3.69
C ASP A 143 -19.36 14.23 2.71
N GLY A 144 -20.41 13.41 2.57
CA GLY A 144 -21.61 13.75 1.80
C GLY A 144 -21.44 13.70 0.28
N TRP A 145 -20.44 12.95 -0.21
CA TRP A 145 -20.31 12.65 -1.63
C TRP A 145 -21.32 11.59 -2.05
N GLN A 146 -21.87 11.76 -3.25
CA GLN A 146 -22.61 10.69 -3.91
C GLN A 146 -21.64 9.91 -4.78
N SER A 147 -21.63 8.58 -4.68
CA SER A 147 -20.65 7.78 -5.41
C SER A 147 -21.23 6.52 -6.04
N ASN A 148 -20.66 6.15 -7.18
CA ASN A 148 -20.75 4.82 -7.76
C ASN A 148 -19.41 4.12 -7.54
N PHE A 149 -19.44 2.83 -7.26
CA PHE A 149 -18.24 2.03 -7.03
C PHE A 149 -18.22 0.82 -7.96
N GLY A 150 -17.01 0.35 -8.24
CA GLY A 150 -16.80 -0.84 -9.03
C GLY A 150 -15.38 -1.36 -8.90
N SER A 151 -15.04 -2.26 -9.81
CA SER A 151 -13.67 -2.74 -9.98
C SER A 151 -13.29 -2.66 -11.44
N THR A 152 -12.02 -2.41 -11.71
CA THR A 152 -11.44 -2.41 -13.05
C THR A 152 -10.18 -3.27 -13.09
N VAL A 153 -9.74 -3.61 -14.30
CA VAL A 153 -8.45 -4.23 -14.57
C VAL A 153 -7.60 -3.22 -15.35
N PHE A 154 -6.40 -2.98 -14.86
CA PHE A 154 -5.36 -2.23 -15.55
C PHE A 154 -4.41 -3.22 -16.22
N HIS A 155 -4.12 -3.01 -17.50
CA HIS A 155 -3.26 -3.86 -18.29
C HIS A 155 -1.83 -3.34 -18.17
N LEU A 156 -0.99 -4.14 -17.51
CA LEU A 156 0.40 -3.79 -17.28
C LEU A 156 1.26 -4.25 -18.47
N PRO A 157 2.43 -3.59 -18.70
CA PRO A 157 3.46 -4.13 -19.56
C PRO A 157 3.81 -5.59 -19.23
N ASN A 158 4.35 -6.33 -20.21
CA ASN A 158 4.65 -7.76 -20.09
C ASN A 158 3.42 -8.66 -19.84
N GLN A 159 2.26 -8.28 -20.39
CA GLN A 159 1.00 -9.04 -20.27
C GLN A 159 0.55 -9.24 -18.80
N GLY A 160 0.90 -8.30 -17.93
CA GLY A 160 0.45 -8.31 -16.54
C GLY A 160 -0.96 -7.72 -16.41
N GLU A 161 -1.65 -8.09 -15.34
CA GLU A 161 -2.91 -7.48 -14.93
C GLU A 161 -2.79 -6.97 -13.51
N LEU A 162 -3.40 -5.82 -13.24
CA LEU A 162 -3.59 -5.29 -11.89
C LEU A 162 -5.05 -4.94 -11.70
N TYR A 163 -5.69 -5.49 -10.69
CA TYR A 163 -7.06 -5.14 -10.36
C TYR A 163 -7.08 -3.98 -9.37
N ALA A 164 -8.00 -3.06 -9.57
CA ALA A 164 -8.27 -1.97 -8.64
C ALA A 164 -9.76 -1.85 -8.35
N LEU A 165 -10.09 -1.39 -7.15
CA LEU A 165 -11.40 -0.83 -6.85
C LEU A 165 -11.41 0.61 -7.34
N TRP A 166 -12.57 1.09 -7.80
CA TRP A 166 -12.72 2.48 -8.22
C TRP A 166 -14.02 3.11 -7.72
N LEU A 167 -14.01 4.44 -7.66
CA LEU A 167 -15.11 5.30 -7.25
C LEU A 167 -15.30 6.43 -8.27
N ASP A 168 -16.53 6.67 -8.72
CA ASP A 168 -16.96 7.91 -9.38
C ASP A 168 -17.83 8.68 -8.40
N ALA A 169 -17.27 9.76 -7.86
CA ALA A 169 -17.86 10.52 -6.78
C ALA A 169 -18.14 11.96 -7.20
N ARG A 170 -19.29 12.48 -6.78
CA ARG A 170 -19.69 13.88 -7.01
C ARG A 170 -20.23 14.53 -5.74
N LYS A 171 -19.96 15.82 -5.58
CA LYS A 171 -20.49 16.66 -4.49
C LYS A 171 -20.82 18.05 -5.01
N PRO A 172 -21.91 18.71 -4.56
CA PRO A 172 -22.17 20.09 -4.94
C PRO A 172 -20.97 20.96 -4.57
N SER A 173 -20.48 21.73 -5.53
CA SER A 173 -19.29 22.53 -5.29
C SER A 173 -19.57 23.72 -4.38
N LEU A 174 -18.63 24.03 -3.49
CA LEU A 174 -18.73 25.15 -2.56
C LEU A 174 -18.25 26.47 -3.16
N THR A 175 -17.43 26.42 -4.22
CA THR A 175 -16.75 27.61 -4.79
C THR A 175 -17.24 27.96 -6.19
N GLN A 176 -17.93 27.05 -6.86
CA GLN A 176 -18.42 27.22 -8.24
C GLN A 176 -19.85 26.70 -8.37
N ASN A 177 -20.59 27.23 -9.34
CA ASN A 177 -21.88 26.64 -9.71
C ASN A 177 -21.63 25.30 -10.42
N GLY A 178 -22.01 24.19 -9.78
CA GLY A 178 -21.86 22.85 -10.35
C GLY A 178 -21.55 21.79 -9.31
N PHE A 179 -20.85 20.75 -9.75
CA PHE A 179 -20.37 19.65 -8.91
C PHE A 179 -18.84 19.60 -8.95
N ASP A 180 -18.24 19.28 -7.81
CA ASP A 180 -16.89 18.73 -7.76
C ASP A 180 -17.01 17.23 -8.04
N GLU A 181 -16.18 16.72 -8.94
CA GLU A 181 -16.22 15.33 -9.39
C GLU A 181 -14.85 14.70 -9.23
N HIS A 182 -14.81 13.49 -8.67
CA HIS A 182 -13.60 12.72 -8.46
C HIS A 182 -13.72 11.34 -9.06
N ILE A 183 -12.64 10.90 -9.72
CA ILE A 183 -12.40 9.50 -10.04
C ILE A 183 -11.29 9.00 -9.13
N VAL A 184 -11.54 7.92 -8.41
CA VAL A 184 -10.59 7.31 -7.48
C VAL A 184 -10.34 5.89 -7.92
N SER A 185 -9.09 5.43 -7.88
CA SER A 185 -8.78 4.01 -7.98
C SER A 185 -7.77 3.60 -6.91
N TYR A 186 -7.90 2.41 -6.34
CA TYR A 186 -6.98 1.96 -5.31
C TYR A 186 -6.87 0.43 -5.22
N PHE A 187 -5.76 -0.01 -4.64
CA PHE A 187 -5.44 -1.40 -4.33
C PHE A 187 -4.40 -1.46 -3.21
N TYR A 188 -4.21 -2.64 -2.63
CA TYR A 188 -3.24 -2.88 -1.55
C TYR A 188 -2.03 -3.61 -2.08
N LEU A 189 -0.84 -3.19 -1.65
CA LEU A 189 0.43 -3.81 -1.92
C LEU A 189 0.95 -4.50 -0.66
N PHE A 190 1.35 -5.76 -0.82
CA PHE A 190 2.04 -6.55 0.18
C PHE A 190 3.44 -6.88 -0.32
N PRO A 191 4.45 -6.86 0.56
CA PRO A 191 5.83 -7.16 0.18
C PRO A 191 6.04 -8.63 -0.25
N ASN A 192 5.15 -9.53 0.16
CA ASN A 192 5.24 -10.94 -0.14
C ASN A 192 3.87 -11.65 -0.04
N ARG A 193 3.85 -12.92 -0.43
CA ARG A 193 2.65 -13.76 -0.42
C ARG A 193 2.16 -14.16 0.96
N ASP A 194 2.94 -13.99 2.03
CA ASP A 194 2.49 -14.34 3.38
C ASP A 194 1.53 -13.28 3.93
N ARG A 195 1.61 -12.04 3.43
CA ARG A 195 0.73 -10.91 3.80
C ARG A 195 0.68 -10.67 5.31
N MET A 196 1.82 -10.87 5.98
CA MET A 196 1.92 -10.62 7.41
C MET A 196 1.84 -9.11 7.66
N LEU A 197 0.96 -8.68 8.57
CA LEU A 197 0.85 -7.27 8.96
C LEU A 197 2.18 -6.69 9.44
N SER A 198 3.02 -7.51 10.10
CA SER A 198 4.37 -7.11 10.55
C SER A 198 5.30 -6.69 9.42
N ASP A 199 5.05 -7.16 8.19
CA ASP A 199 5.88 -6.82 7.03
C ASP A 199 5.43 -5.49 6.39
N GLY A 200 4.27 -4.97 6.82
CA GLY A 200 3.69 -3.73 6.32
C GLY A 200 2.78 -3.95 5.11
N ILE A 201 1.78 -3.08 5.01
CA ILE A 201 0.88 -2.97 3.87
C ILE A 201 0.95 -1.54 3.37
N VAL A 202 0.87 -1.34 2.06
CA VAL A 202 0.71 -0.02 1.45
C VAL A 202 -0.58 0.02 0.65
N LEU A 203 -1.46 0.97 0.97
CA LEU A 203 -2.57 1.36 0.11
C LEU A 203 -2.02 2.31 -0.96
N PHE A 204 -2.14 1.89 -2.22
CA PHE A 204 -1.83 2.71 -3.38
C PHE A 204 -3.15 3.29 -3.91
N LYS A 205 -3.33 4.61 -3.77
CA LYS A 205 -4.56 5.31 -4.15
C LYS A 205 -4.25 6.42 -5.15
N LEU A 206 -5.00 6.46 -6.23
CA LEU A 206 -5.02 7.56 -7.18
C LEU A 206 -6.34 8.31 -7.08
N THR A 207 -6.29 9.63 -7.26
CA THR A 207 -7.47 10.48 -7.34
C THR A 207 -7.25 11.52 -8.43
N SER A 208 -8.24 11.75 -9.28
CA SER A 208 -8.24 12.82 -10.27
C SER A 208 -9.61 13.49 -10.32
N GLY A 209 -9.71 14.59 -11.06
CA GLY A 209 -11.00 15.04 -11.57
C GLY A 209 -11.58 14.07 -12.60
N ARG A 210 -12.77 14.36 -13.11
CA ARG A 210 -13.38 13.61 -14.21
C ARG A 210 -12.90 14.15 -15.56
N PHE A 211 -12.20 13.32 -16.33
CA PHE A 211 -11.78 13.61 -17.71
C PHE A 211 -12.79 13.01 -18.70
N GLY A 212 -13.92 13.70 -18.90
CA GLY A 212 -15.00 13.21 -19.77
C GLY A 212 -15.81 12.09 -19.10
N SER A 213 -15.57 10.83 -19.47
CA SER A 213 -16.22 9.66 -18.86
C SER A 213 -15.40 9.06 -17.69
N PRO A 214 -16.01 8.21 -16.83
CA PRO A 214 -15.26 7.48 -15.81
C PRO A 214 -14.22 6.54 -16.44
N GLU A 215 -14.55 5.91 -17.56
CA GLU A 215 -13.64 5.03 -18.31
C GLU A 215 -12.45 5.81 -18.87
N GLU A 216 -12.68 6.99 -19.45
CA GLU A 216 -11.60 7.88 -19.92
C GLU A 216 -10.69 8.31 -18.77
N SER A 217 -11.26 8.58 -17.60
CA SER A 217 -10.47 8.92 -16.41
C SER A 217 -9.69 7.73 -15.84
N LEU A 218 -10.27 6.53 -15.87
CA LEU A 218 -9.58 5.31 -15.48
C LEU A 218 -8.45 4.94 -16.44
N GLN A 219 -8.56 5.28 -17.73
CA GLN A 219 -7.44 5.15 -18.66
C GLN A 219 -6.26 6.06 -18.25
N VAL A 220 -6.54 7.28 -17.80
CA VAL A 220 -5.50 8.19 -17.28
C VAL A 220 -4.83 7.58 -16.04
N HIS A 221 -5.59 6.93 -15.16
CA HIS A 221 -5.05 6.20 -14.01
C HIS A 221 -4.18 5.00 -14.45
N GLU A 222 -4.61 4.24 -15.45
CA GLU A 222 -3.84 3.13 -16.03
C GLU A 222 -2.51 3.61 -16.62
N ASP A 223 -2.53 4.69 -17.40
CA ASP A 223 -1.34 5.28 -18.02
C ASP A 223 -0.29 5.71 -16.97
N PHE A 224 -0.73 6.16 -15.80
CA PHE A 224 0.14 6.47 -14.67
C PHE A 224 0.65 5.21 -13.96
N ILE A 225 -0.22 4.23 -13.70
CA ILE A 225 0.13 2.97 -13.02
C ILE A 225 1.17 2.17 -13.81
N THR A 226 1.05 2.13 -15.13
CA THR A 226 1.96 1.39 -16.03
C THR A 226 3.38 1.95 -16.03
N GLN A 227 3.61 3.16 -15.51
CA GLN A 227 4.96 3.70 -15.30
C GLN A 227 5.66 3.08 -14.09
N PHE A 228 4.89 2.59 -13.13
CA PHE A 228 5.42 1.97 -11.91
C PHE A 228 5.42 0.45 -11.98
N PHE A 229 4.40 -0.16 -12.59
CA PHE A 229 4.15 -1.59 -12.49
C PHE A 229 4.21 -2.31 -13.83
N SER A 230 4.72 -3.53 -13.80
CA SER A 230 4.70 -4.48 -14.92
C SER A 230 4.28 -5.87 -14.43
N GLY A 231 3.88 -6.74 -15.37
CA GLY A 231 3.82 -8.17 -15.12
C GLY A 231 5.19 -8.73 -14.71
N THR A 232 5.15 -9.85 -13.96
CA THR A 232 6.32 -10.62 -13.54
C THR A 232 6.61 -11.79 -14.46
#